data_AF-A0AAN8XLS9-F1
#
_entry.id   AF-A0AAN8XLS9-F1
#
_cell.length_a   1.000
_cell.length_b   1.000
_cell.length_c   1.000
_cell.angle_alpha   90.00
_cell.angle_beta   90.00
_cell.angle_gamma   90.00
#
_symmetry.space_group_name_H-M   'P 1'
#
loop_
_entity.id
_entity.type
_entity.pdbx_description
1 polymer ?
#
loop_
_entity_poly.entity_id
_entity_poly.type
_entity_poly.pdbx_seq_one_letter_code
_entity_poly.pdbx_strand_id
1 'polypeptide(L)'
;YVMWWKRYTLFESRTAEAQVSEMGFKNNILIMALFVALPTIELIRSYLKMLLSHGEEDQCFFNSRCLTGLGPFHDFARMFSNIGYVLSGVAFIRIVLRHRSHTHRILENLSSDSVGVNRHYGLLLSLGYGLSIQGVMSFLYHMCPNSATIRFDMMFMYVLSVTAVICVWGLRHGHVTHHVYPTIGLIGSALLLAEFRLWVNHLTFWLVMSFSYAFLLFTTTVLMARFGIWSFCK
;
A
#
# COMPACT_ATOMS: atom_id res chain seq x y z
N TYR A 1 -33.42 -21.66 14.80
CA TYR A 1 -32.21 -20.84 14.96
C TYR A 1 -31.08 -21.43 14.13
N VAL A 2 -30.88 -20.91 12.92
CA VAL A 2 -29.88 -21.43 11.96
C VAL A 2 -28.53 -20.76 12.23
N MET A 3 -27.76 -21.32 13.16
CA MET A 3 -26.35 -20.98 13.41
C MET A 3 -25.41 -21.66 12.40
N TRP A 4 -25.75 -21.70 11.11
CA TRP A 4 -24.92 -22.38 10.10
C TRP A 4 -23.81 -21.48 9.51
N TRP A 5 -23.97 -20.16 9.61
CA TRP A 5 -23.00 -19.17 9.13
C TRP A 5 -21.90 -18.89 10.16
N LYS A 6 -22.16 -19.19 11.44
CA LYS A 6 -21.22 -19.00 12.54
C LYS A 6 -20.39 -20.27 12.70
N ARG A 7 -19.67 -20.67 11.64
CA ARG A 7 -18.54 -21.60 11.82
C ARG A 7 -17.51 -20.84 12.63
N TYR A 8 -17.45 -21.13 13.92
CA TYR A 8 -16.34 -20.72 14.77
C TYR A 8 -15.07 -21.31 14.17
N THR A 9 -14.34 -20.52 13.41
CA THR A 9 -13.03 -20.91 12.89
C THR A 9 -12.07 -20.81 14.06
N LEU A 10 -11.76 -21.96 14.67
CA LEU A 10 -10.55 -22.14 15.47
C LEU A 10 -9.36 -21.82 14.55
N PHE A 11 -8.86 -20.59 14.63
CA PHE A 11 -7.67 -20.21 13.91
C PHE A 11 -6.47 -20.57 14.79
N GLU A 12 -5.77 -21.62 14.40
CA GLU A 12 -4.54 -22.06 15.01
C GLU A 12 -3.43 -21.08 14.58
N SER A 13 -3.23 -20.01 15.34
CA SER A 13 -2.21 -18.97 15.07
C SER A 13 -0.76 -19.49 15.12
N ARG A 14 -0.58 -20.80 15.28
CA ARG A 14 0.70 -21.51 15.39
C ARG A 14 1.05 -22.31 14.14
N THR A 15 0.27 -22.24 13.07
CA THR A 15 0.67 -22.85 11.80
C THR A 15 1.82 -22.04 11.18
N ALA A 16 2.89 -22.74 10.75
CA ALA A 16 4.07 -22.12 10.17
C ALA A 16 3.73 -21.24 8.95
N GLU A 17 2.74 -21.62 8.16
CA GLU A 17 2.30 -20.90 6.96
C GLU A 17 1.73 -19.51 7.27
N ALA A 18 0.94 -19.39 8.35
CA ALA A 18 0.38 -18.11 8.77
C ALA A 18 1.48 -17.14 9.25
N GLN A 19 2.48 -17.65 9.99
CA GLN A 19 3.63 -16.85 10.43
C GLN A 19 4.53 -16.44 9.27
N VAL A 20 4.77 -17.33 8.30
CA VAL A 20 5.55 -17.03 7.09
C VAL A 20 4.85 -15.96 6.26
N SER A 21 3.53 -16.02 6.11
CA SER A 21 2.77 -14.97 5.43
C SER A 21 2.88 -13.62 6.17
N GLU A 22 2.66 -13.62 7.49
CA GLU A 22 2.63 -12.41 8.31
C GLU A 22 3.98 -11.69 8.35
N MET A 23 5.08 -12.42 8.57
CA MET A 23 6.43 -11.85 8.57
C MET A 23 6.91 -11.53 7.15
N GLY A 24 6.49 -12.33 6.17
CA GLY A 24 6.84 -12.14 4.76
C GLY A 24 6.36 -10.79 4.23
N PHE A 25 5.10 -10.41 4.43
CA PHE A 25 4.56 -9.16 3.90
C PHE A 25 5.34 -7.92 4.37
N LYS A 26 5.51 -7.79 5.68
CA LYS A 26 6.22 -6.64 6.28
C LYS A 26 7.66 -6.56 5.78
N ASN A 27 8.38 -7.68 5.78
CA ASN A 27 9.79 -7.71 5.39
C ASN A 27 9.96 -7.40 3.90
N ASN A 28 9.10 -7.93 3.03
CA ASN A 28 9.17 -7.66 1.59
C ASN A 28 8.94 -6.19 1.26
N ILE A 29 7.95 -5.53 1.89
CA ILE A 29 7.72 -4.09 1.68
C ILE A 29 8.94 -3.26 2.12
N LEU A 30 9.55 -3.60 3.26
CA LEU A 30 10.75 -2.89 3.73
C LEU A 30 11.95 -3.10 2.81
N ILE A 31 12.14 -4.33 2.30
CA ILE A 31 13.19 -4.64 1.32
C ILE A 31 12.96 -3.83 0.04
N MET A 32 11.74 -3.85 -0.51
CA MET A 32 11.38 -3.05 -1.69
C MET A 32 11.63 -1.55 -1.47
N ALA A 33 11.25 -1.03 -0.30
CA ALA A 33 11.49 0.37 0.08
C ALA A 33 12.98 0.71 0.06
N LEU A 34 13.82 -0.13 0.66
CA LEU A 34 15.27 0.10 0.68
C LEU A 34 15.86 0.10 -0.75
N PHE A 35 15.50 -0.90 -1.56
CA PHE A 35 16.01 -1.04 -2.93
C PHE A 35 15.56 0.08 -3.86
N VAL A 36 14.39 0.68 -3.62
CA VAL A 36 13.87 1.78 -4.45
C VAL A 36 14.32 3.16 -3.94
N ALA A 37 14.38 3.35 -2.61
CA ALA A 37 14.77 4.61 -2.01
C ALA A 37 16.19 5.02 -2.38
N LEU A 38 17.14 4.07 -2.32
CA LEU A 38 18.55 4.33 -2.61
C LEU A 38 18.77 4.92 -4.02
N PRO A 39 18.36 4.25 -5.12
CA PRO A 39 18.53 4.82 -6.46
C PRO A 39 17.70 6.08 -6.68
N THR A 40 16.54 6.22 -6.02
CA THR A 40 15.72 7.45 -6.13
C THR A 40 16.45 8.66 -5.56
N ILE A 41 17.08 8.52 -4.39
CA ILE A 41 17.85 9.59 -3.76
C ILE A 41 19.07 9.97 -4.63
N GLU A 42 19.80 8.99 -5.15
CA GLU A 42 20.95 9.24 -6.03
C GLU A 42 20.52 9.95 -7.33
N LEU A 43 19.39 9.53 -7.91
CA LEU A 43 18.84 10.16 -9.11
C LEU A 43 18.44 11.62 -8.85
N ILE A 44 17.74 11.89 -7.74
CA ILE A 44 17.37 13.26 -7.34
C ILE A 44 18.62 14.12 -7.11
N ARG A 45 19.64 13.57 -6.44
CA ARG A 45 20.91 14.27 -6.23
C ARG A 45 21.58 14.64 -7.54
N SER A 46 21.56 13.75 -8.53
CA SER A 46 22.09 14.02 -9.86
C SER A 46 21.34 15.16 -10.56
N TYR A 47 20.00 15.11 -10.57
CA TYR A 47 19.18 16.15 -11.19
C TYR A 47 19.28 17.51 -10.50
N LEU A 48 19.29 17.54 -9.15
CA LEU A 48 19.48 18.78 -8.41
C LEU A 48 20.85 19.41 -8.67
N LYS A 49 21.91 18.60 -8.81
CA LYS A 49 23.24 19.10 -9.17
C LYS A 49 23.24 19.72 -10.57
N MET A 50 22.56 19.09 -11.52
CA MET A 50 22.44 19.60 -12.88
C MET A 50 21.67 20.93 -12.91
N LEU A 51 20.53 21.00 -12.23
CA LEU A 51 19.73 22.22 -12.06
C LEU A 51 20.55 23.38 -11.47
N LEU A 52 21.27 23.14 -10.37
CA LEU A 52 22.05 24.19 -9.69
C LEU A 52 23.28 24.66 -10.48
N SER A 53 23.86 23.80 -11.31
CA SER A 53 25.09 24.12 -12.04
C SER A 53 24.85 24.70 -13.43
N HIS A 54 23.85 24.18 -14.15
CA HIS A 54 23.57 24.59 -15.53
C HIS A 54 22.38 25.56 -15.63
N GLY A 55 21.57 25.67 -14.57
CA GLY A 55 20.34 26.47 -14.60
C GLY A 55 19.25 25.89 -15.50
N GLU A 56 19.38 24.63 -15.91
CA GLU A 56 18.41 23.94 -16.77
C GLU A 56 17.20 23.49 -15.93
N GLU A 57 16.15 24.31 -15.91
CA GLU A 57 14.89 23.97 -15.23
C GLU A 57 14.14 22.80 -15.87
N ASP A 58 14.53 22.35 -17.07
CA ASP A 58 13.88 21.26 -17.81
C ASP A 58 14.07 19.87 -17.16
N GLN A 59 14.98 19.74 -16.20
CA GLN A 59 15.21 18.48 -15.48
C GLN A 59 14.19 18.23 -14.36
N CYS A 60 13.67 19.30 -13.75
CA CYS A 60 12.72 19.23 -12.64
C CYS A 60 11.51 20.12 -12.95
N PHE A 61 10.37 19.50 -13.25
CA PHE A 61 9.14 20.18 -13.67
C PHE A 61 8.39 20.82 -12.49
N PHE A 62 8.91 21.94 -12.00
CA PHE A 62 8.24 22.73 -10.97
C PHE A 62 7.05 23.50 -11.54
N ASN A 63 6.01 23.67 -10.71
CA ASN A 63 4.92 24.59 -11.05
C ASN A 63 5.27 26.01 -10.55
N SER A 64 5.82 26.83 -11.42
CA SER A 64 6.30 28.18 -11.09
C SER A 64 5.20 29.13 -10.63
N ARG A 65 3.92 28.86 -10.94
CA ARG A 65 2.79 29.71 -10.50
C ARG A 65 2.42 29.54 -9.03
N CYS A 66 2.78 28.41 -8.42
CA CYS A 66 2.45 28.06 -7.04
C CYS A 66 3.69 27.65 -6.24
N LEU A 67 4.87 28.08 -6.68
CA LEU A 67 6.13 27.68 -6.07
C LEU A 67 6.32 28.42 -4.75
N THR A 68 6.30 27.67 -3.65
CA THR A 68 6.61 28.18 -2.32
C THR A 68 7.93 27.57 -1.86
N GLY A 69 9.01 28.33 -2.02
CA GLY A 69 10.33 27.92 -1.57
C GLY A 69 10.52 28.18 -0.07
N LEU A 70 11.27 27.31 0.61
CA LEU A 70 11.76 27.54 1.96
C LEU A 70 13.20 27.02 2.07
N GLY A 71 14.15 27.94 2.26
CA GLY A 71 15.57 27.59 2.35
C GLY A 71 16.07 26.85 1.10
N PRO A 72 16.66 25.64 1.23
CA PRO A 72 17.21 24.89 0.10
C PRO A 72 16.14 24.19 -0.77
N PHE A 73 14.87 24.20 -0.34
CA PHE A 73 13.80 23.49 -1.01
C PHE A 73 13.00 24.45 -1.90
N HIS A 74 13.01 24.17 -3.21
CA HIS A 74 12.26 24.96 -4.20
C HIS A 74 10.74 24.80 -4.02
N ASP A 75 10.26 23.60 -3.68
CA ASP A 75 8.84 23.26 -3.59
C ASP A 75 8.42 22.76 -2.20
N PHE A 76 8.67 23.58 -1.18
CA PHE A 76 8.56 23.17 0.22
C PHE A 76 7.13 22.77 0.64
N ALA A 77 6.08 23.48 0.20
CA ALA A 77 4.72 23.19 0.66
C ALA A 77 4.24 21.79 0.25
N ARG A 78 4.53 21.37 -0.98
CA ARG A 78 4.17 20.03 -1.48
C ARG A 78 4.98 18.94 -0.76
N MET A 79 6.27 19.18 -0.54
CA MET A 79 7.10 18.32 0.30
C MET A 79 6.53 18.19 1.73
N PHE A 80 6.21 19.31 2.38
CA PHE A 80 5.70 19.36 3.75
C PHE A 80 4.37 18.63 3.90
N SER A 81 3.45 18.77 2.94
CA SER A 81 2.15 18.11 2.99
C SER A 81 2.25 16.58 3.09
N ASN A 82 3.34 15.99 2.58
CA ASN A 82 3.56 14.54 2.61
C ASN A 82 4.06 14.01 3.96
N ILE A 83 4.54 14.87 4.85
CA ILE A 83 4.89 14.50 6.24
C ILE A 83 3.65 13.94 6.96
N GLY A 84 2.45 14.40 6.62
CA GLY A 84 1.18 13.88 7.14
C GLY A 84 1.05 12.37 6.96
N TYR A 85 1.36 11.83 5.77
CA TYR A 85 1.32 10.39 5.51
C TYR A 85 2.31 9.62 6.39
N VAL A 86 3.52 10.16 6.58
CA VAL A 86 4.55 9.56 7.44
C VAL A 86 4.04 9.47 8.88
N LEU A 87 3.51 10.58 9.41
CA LEU A 87 2.98 10.64 10.76
C LEU A 87 1.77 9.72 10.95
N SER A 88 0.84 9.70 9.99
CA SER A 88 -0.32 8.81 9.99
C SER A 88 0.10 7.34 9.97
N GLY A 89 1.10 6.96 9.17
CA GLY A 89 1.63 5.60 9.14
C GLY A 89 2.27 5.19 10.46
N VAL A 90 3.08 6.06 11.06
CA VAL A 90 3.69 5.81 12.38
C VAL A 90 2.62 5.70 13.47
N ALA A 91 1.62 6.58 13.46
CA ALA A 91 0.50 6.51 14.40
C ALA A 91 -0.28 5.21 14.25
N PHE A 92 -0.56 4.78 13.01
CA PHE A 92 -1.24 3.53 12.73
C PHE A 92 -0.44 2.31 13.23
N ILE A 93 0.87 2.26 12.98
CA ILE A 93 1.75 1.22 13.52
C ILE A 93 1.65 1.14 15.04
N ARG A 94 1.72 2.29 15.74
CA ARG A 94 1.60 2.33 17.21
C ARG A 94 0.26 1.80 17.70
N ILE A 95 -0.84 2.17 17.02
CA ILE A 95 -2.19 1.67 17.33
C ILE A 95 -2.23 0.14 17.20
N VAL A 96 -1.73 -0.39 16.07
CA VAL A 96 -1.72 -1.84 15.80
C VAL A 96 -0.87 -2.59 16.83
N LEU A 97 0.33 -2.09 17.17
CA LEU A 97 1.21 -2.70 18.18
C LEU A 97 0.59 -2.68 19.58
N ARG A 98 -0.02 -1.55 19.98
CA ARG A 98 -0.71 -1.45 21.28
C ARG A 98 -1.88 -2.41 21.35
N HIS A 99 -2.67 -2.48 20.28
CA HIS A 99 -3.79 -3.41 20.17
C HIS A 99 -3.33 -4.88 20.21
N ARG A 100 -2.21 -5.22 19.56
CA ARG A 100 -1.60 -6.56 19.62
C ARG A 100 -1.21 -6.94 21.04
N SER A 101 -0.48 -6.07 21.73
CA SER A 101 -0.03 -6.29 23.11
C SER A 101 -1.21 -6.46 24.07
N HIS A 102 -2.21 -5.58 23.97
CA HIS A 102 -3.42 -5.66 24.79
C HIS A 102 -4.20 -6.97 24.57
N THR A 103 -4.32 -7.39 23.31
CA THR A 103 -5.02 -8.63 22.95
C THR A 103 -4.27 -9.86 23.48
N HIS A 104 -2.94 -9.88 23.37
CA HIS A 104 -2.11 -10.96 23.89
C HIS A 104 -2.32 -11.15 25.39
N ARG A 105 -2.29 -10.06 26.17
CA ARG A 105 -2.51 -10.10 27.62
C ARG A 105 -3.89 -10.61 28.01
N ILE A 106 -4.93 -10.29 27.24
CA ILE A 106 -6.28 -10.81 27.48
C ILE A 106 -6.35 -12.31 27.19
N LEU A 107 -5.76 -12.74 26.07
CA LEU A 107 -5.73 -14.16 25.67
C LEU A 107 -4.92 -15.02 26.64
N GLU A 108 -3.84 -14.48 27.24
CA GLU A 108 -3.09 -15.18 28.30
C GLU A 108 -3.91 -15.40 29.57
N ASN A 109 -4.86 -14.49 29.86
CA ASN A 109 -5.72 -14.54 31.04
C ASN A 109 -7.01 -15.35 30.83
N LEU A 110 -7.40 -15.60 29.58
CA LEU A 110 -8.54 -16.45 29.24
C LEU A 110 -8.03 -17.87 28.94
N SER A 111 -8.70 -18.90 29.46
CA SER A 111 -8.38 -20.28 29.10
C SER A 111 -8.42 -20.47 27.57
N SER A 112 -7.52 -21.31 27.05
CA SER A 112 -7.11 -21.46 25.65
C SER A 112 -8.22 -21.74 24.60
N ASP A 113 -9.49 -21.84 25.02
CA ASP A 113 -10.64 -22.23 24.19
C ASP A 113 -11.53 -21.05 23.74
N SER A 114 -11.15 -19.81 24.06
CA SER A 114 -11.97 -18.64 23.69
C SER A 114 -11.78 -18.23 22.22
N VAL A 115 -12.78 -18.59 21.43
CA VAL A 115 -13.01 -18.20 20.02
C VAL A 115 -13.00 -16.69 19.80
N GLY A 116 -12.31 -16.23 18.74
CA GLY A 116 -12.22 -14.81 18.36
C GLY A 116 -12.02 -14.59 16.85
N VAL A 117 -12.24 -13.35 16.40
CA VAL A 117 -12.03 -12.92 15.00
C VAL A 117 -10.53 -12.91 14.68
N ASN A 118 -10.12 -13.50 13.55
CA ASN A 118 -8.74 -13.57 13.10
C ASN A 118 -8.15 -12.16 12.88
N ARG A 119 -6.93 -11.93 13.39
CA ARG A 119 -6.24 -10.63 13.33
C ARG A 119 -4.86 -10.81 12.71
N HIS A 120 -4.73 -10.50 11.42
CA HIS A 120 -3.45 -10.52 10.71
C HIS A 120 -2.66 -9.23 11.02
N TYR A 121 -1.96 -9.20 12.16
CA TYR A 121 -1.22 -8.02 12.60
C TYR A 121 -0.11 -7.62 11.63
N GLY A 122 0.59 -8.55 11.00
CA GLY A 122 1.63 -8.24 10.01
C GLY A 122 1.10 -7.55 8.75
N LEU A 123 -0.12 -7.86 8.32
CA LEU A 123 -0.75 -7.18 7.17
C LEU A 123 -1.17 -5.76 7.53
N LEU A 124 -1.72 -5.55 8.74
CA LEU A 124 -2.01 -4.22 9.27
C LEU A 124 -0.72 -3.41 9.50
N LEU A 125 0.34 -4.02 10.00
CA LEU A 125 1.65 -3.37 10.11
C LEU A 125 2.20 -3.00 8.74
N SER A 126 2.04 -3.87 7.74
CA SER A 126 2.45 -3.64 6.36
C SER A 126 1.76 -2.42 5.76
N LEU A 127 0.48 -2.19 6.06
CA LEU A 127 -0.22 -0.95 5.67
C LEU A 127 0.37 0.29 6.33
N GLY A 128 0.70 0.21 7.62
CA GLY A 128 1.34 1.32 8.33
C GLY A 128 2.71 1.67 7.75
N TYR A 129 3.54 0.66 7.50
CA TYR A 129 4.84 0.86 6.84
C TYR A 129 4.67 1.39 5.42
N GLY A 130 3.75 0.80 4.64
CA GLY A 130 3.45 1.24 3.27
C GLY A 130 3.01 2.71 3.22
N LEU A 131 2.16 3.16 4.14
CA LEU A 131 1.73 4.55 4.24
C LEU A 131 2.88 5.50 4.56
N SER A 132 3.77 5.12 5.49
CA SER A 132 4.96 5.91 5.80
C SER A 132 5.94 5.96 4.63
N ILE A 133 6.21 4.83 3.97
CA ILE A 133 7.10 4.77 2.81
C ILE A 133 6.54 5.59 1.65
N GLN A 134 5.22 5.51 1.39
CA GLN A 134 4.55 6.35 0.40
C GLN A 134 4.75 7.84 0.67
N GLY A 135 4.62 8.27 1.94
CA GLY A 135 4.89 9.65 2.32
C GLY A 135 6.34 10.07 2.05
N VAL A 136 7.31 9.19 2.30
CA VAL A 136 8.73 9.47 2.00
C VAL A 136 8.99 9.52 0.49
N MET A 137 8.44 8.59 -0.30
CA MET A 137 8.65 8.56 -1.75
C MET A 137 7.99 9.76 -2.44
N SER A 138 6.80 10.16 -1.99
CA SER A 138 6.11 11.35 -2.50
C SER A 138 6.86 12.64 -2.12
N PHE A 139 7.43 12.70 -0.91
CA PHE A 139 8.35 13.77 -0.52
C PHE A 139 9.55 13.85 -1.45
N LEU A 140 10.21 12.71 -1.73
CA LEU A 140 11.37 12.63 -2.63
C LEU A 140 11.00 13.05 -4.06
N TYR A 141 9.84 12.65 -4.57
CA TYR A 141 9.33 13.10 -5.87
C TYR A 141 9.24 14.64 -5.93
N HIS A 142 8.68 15.29 -4.91
CA HIS A 142 8.55 16.75 -4.88
C HIS A 142 9.87 17.51 -4.69
N MET A 143 10.98 16.84 -4.35
CA MET A 143 12.30 17.48 -4.36
C MET A 143 12.76 17.84 -5.77
N CYS A 144 12.51 16.96 -6.74
CA CYS A 144 12.75 17.20 -8.16
C CYS A 144 11.70 16.40 -8.97
N PRO A 145 10.55 17.01 -9.27
CA PRO A 145 9.46 16.32 -9.96
C PRO A 145 9.85 16.05 -11.41
N ASN A 146 9.94 14.78 -11.81
CA ASN A 146 10.20 14.39 -13.19
C ASN A 146 9.56 13.04 -13.53
N SER A 147 9.66 12.64 -14.80
CA SER A 147 9.04 11.41 -15.30
C SER A 147 9.61 10.12 -14.70
N ALA A 148 10.84 10.14 -14.18
CA ALA A 148 11.43 8.98 -13.52
C ALA A 148 11.04 8.94 -12.02
N THR A 149 11.11 10.06 -11.31
CA THR A 149 10.80 10.14 -9.88
C THR A 149 9.32 9.85 -9.60
N ILE A 150 8.40 10.24 -10.49
CA ILE A 150 6.98 9.89 -10.35
C ILE A 150 6.70 8.38 -10.45
N ARG A 151 7.51 7.62 -11.20
CA ARG A 151 7.35 6.14 -11.31
C ARG A 151 7.68 5.46 -9.99
N PHE A 152 8.73 5.92 -9.31
CA PHE A 152 9.11 5.41 -7.99
C PHE A 152 8.08 5.73 -6.90
N ASP A 153 7.48 6.92 -6.93
CA ASP A 153 6.38 7.27 -6.03
C ASP A 153 5.12 6.43 -6.30
N MET A 154 4.70 6.35 -7.57
CA MET A 154 3.53 5.56 -7.98
C MET A 154 3.67 4.07 -7.66
N MET A 155 4.90 3.54 -7.68
CA MET A 155 5.16 2.15 -7.30
C MET A 155 4.64 1.83 -5.89
N PHE A 156 4.86 2.71 -4.92
CA PHE A 156 4.38 2.50 -3.55
C PHE A 156 2.89 2.77 -3.38
N MET A 157 2.28 3.61 -4.24
CA MET A 157 0.82 3.71 -4.32
C MET A 157 0.20 2.37 -4.75
N TYR A 158 0.79 1.67 -5.73
CA TYR A 158 0.32 0.34 -6.14
C TYR A 158 0.51 -0.71 -5.04
N VAL A 159 1.69 -0.74 -4.40
CA VAL A 159 1.98 -1.65 -3.27
C VAL A 159 0.97 -1.43 -2.14
N LEU A 160 0.73 -0.18 -1.74
CA LEU A 160 -0.22 0.15 -0.68
C LEU A 160 -1.65 -0.24 -1.05
N SER A 161 -2.07 0.03 -2.30
CA SER A 161 -3.41 -0.28 -2.79
C SER A 161 -3.70 -1.78 -2.81
N VAL A 162 -2.78 -2.60 -3.34
CA VAL A 162 -2.93 -4.06 -3.35
C VAL A 162 -2.91 -4.62 -1.92
N THR A 163 -2.01 -4.13 -1.08
CA THR A 163 -1.95 -4.53 0.35
C THR A 163 -3.25 -4.19 1.07
N ALA A 164 -3.87 -3.04 0.77
CA ALA A 164 -5.14 -2.62 1.37
C ALA A 164 -6.30 -3.52 0.94
N VAL A 165 -6.40 -3.86 -0.35
CA VAL A 165 -7.42 -4.79 -0.86
C VAL A 165 -7.32 -6.14 -0.17
N ILE A 166 -6.10 -6.67 -0.03
CA ILE A 166 -5.86 -7.96 0.63
C ILE A 166 -6.18 -7.88 2.12
N CYS A 167 -5.89 -6.76 2.76
CA CYS A 167 -6.26 -6.54 4.16
C CYS A 167 -7.77 -6.52 4.37
N VAL A 168 -8.50 -5.75 3.57
CA VAL A 168 -9.97 -5.72 3.62
C VAL A 168 -10.55 -7.10 3.36
N TRP A 169 -10.03 -7.80 2.35
CA TRP A 169 -10.49 -9.15 2.03
C TRP A 169 -10.20 -10.14 3.16
N GLY A 170 -9.00 -10.13 3.73
CA GLY A 170 -8.59 -10.99 4.84
C GLY A 170 -9.40 -10.74 6.11
N LEU A 171 -9.71 -9.48 6.42
CA LEU A 171 -10.59 -9.12 7.54
C LEU A 171 -12.04 -9.63 7.33
N ARG A 172 -12.51 -9.70 6.08
CA ARG A 172 -13.85 -10.18 5.74
C ARG A 172 -13.95 -11.70 5.69
N HIS A 173 -12.91 -12.37 5.21
CA HIS A 173 -12.87 -13.82 4.99
C HIS A 173 -11.74 -14.45 5.80
N GLY A 174 -11.79 -14.32 7.13
CA GLY A 174 -10.74 -14.71 8.07
C GLY A 174 -10.30 -16.19 8.07
N HIS A 175 -10.85 -17.01 7.16
CA HIS A 175 -10.46 -18.39 6.89
C HIS A 175 -9.43 -18.53 5.75
N VAL A 176 -9.26 -17.51 4.91
CA VAL A 176 -8.34 -17.56 3.75
C VAL A 176 -6.98 -17.00 4.13
N THR A 177 -5.96 -17.85 4.19
CA THR A 177 -4.56 -17.44 4.34
C THR A 177 -4.06 -16.85 3.02
N HIS A 178 -3.64 -15.58 3.06
CA HIS A 178 -3.08 -14.91 1.89
C HIS A 178 -1.62 -15.29 1.73
N HIS A 179 -1.25 -15.93 0.63
CA HIS A 179 0.16 -16.19 0.35
C HIS A 179 0.85 -14.92 -0.19
N VAL A 180 2.06 -14.67 0.31
CA VAL A 180 2.87 -13.50 -0.03
C VAL A 180 3.29 -13.51 -1.50
N TYR A 181 3.67 -14.67 -2.03
CA TYR A 181 4.18 -14.81 -3.41
C TYR A 181 3.19 -14.43 -4.52
N PRO A 182 1.93 -14.96 -4.56
CA PRO A 182 0.98 -14.54 -5.59
C PRO A 182 0.61 -13.06 -5.46
N THR A 183 0.64 -12.51 -4.25
CA THR A 183 0.41 -11.08 -4.03
C THR A 183 1.54 -10.22 -4.60
N ILE A 184 2.79 -10.58 -4.34
CA ILE A 184 3.95 -9.90 -4.92
C ILE A 184 3.92 -10.03 -6.46
N GLY A 185 3.54 -11.19 -6.98
CA GLY A 185 3.32 -11.39 -8.41
C GLY A 185 2.24 -10.45 -8.99
N LEU A 186 1.11 -10.29 -8.30
CA LEU A 186 0.06 -9.35 -8.68
C LEU A 186 0.59 -7.90 -8.70
N ILE A 187 1.30 -7.48 -7.65
CA ILE A 187 1.94 -6.15 -7.59
C ILE A 187 2.89 -5.96 -8.79
N GLY A 188 3.77 -6.93 -9.04
CA GLY A 188 4.70 -6.88 -10.17
C GLY A 188 3.98 -6.77 -11.52
N SER A 189 2.91 -7.55 -11.71
CA SER A 189 2.10 -7.48 -12.93
C SER A 189 1.40 -6.12 -13.11
N ALA A 190 0.89 -5.53 -12.03
CA ALA A 190 0.26 -4.21 -12.05
C ALA A 190 1.26 -3.11 -12.41
N LEU A 191 2.49 -3.18 -11.87
CA LEU A 191 3.57 -2.27 -12.21
C LEU A 191 3.99 -2.39 -13.68
N LEU A 192 4.13 -3.60 -14.20
CA LEU A 192 4.47 -3.84 -15.61
C LEU A 192 3.37 -3.31 -16.55
N LEU A 193 2.09 -3.53 -16.21
CA LEU A 193 0.96 -3.00 -16.97
C LEU A 193 0.92 -1.47 -16.95
N ALA A 194 1.28 -0.83 -15.83
CA ALA A 194 1.36 0.63 -15.74
C ALA A 194 2.44 1.19 -16.69
N GLU A 195 3.60 0.54 -16.78
CA GLU A 195 4.69 0.93 -17.69
C GLU A 195 4.43 0.55 -19.16
N PHE A 196 3.57 -0.45 -19.40
CA PHE A 196 3.18 -0.88 -20.75
C PHE A 196 2.53 0.23 -21.57
N ARG A 197 1.97 1.26 -20.92
CA ARG A 197 1.49 2.51 -21.54
C ARG A 197 2.47 3.09 -22.56
N LEU A 198 3.78 3.00 -22.30
CA LEU A 198 4.80 3.60 -23.16
C LEU A 198 4.99 2.87 -24.49
N TRP A 199 4.50 1.63 -24.61
CA TRP A 199 4.71 0.74 -25.75
C TRP A 199 3.50 0.65 -26.67
N VAL A 200 2.36 1.24 -26.29
CA VAL A 200 1.09 1.15 -27.00
C VAL A 200 0.57 2.52 -27.38
N ASN A 201 -0.20 2.59 -28.47
CA ASN A 201 -0.91 3.81 -28.84
C ASN A 201 -1.78 4.31 -27.67
N HIS A 202 -1.66 5.61 -27.36
CA HIS A 202 -2.36 6.26 -26.25
C HIS A 202 -3.85 5.96 -26.21
N LEU A 203 -4.55 6.09 -27.35
CA LEU A 203 -6.00 5.85 -27.42
C LEU A 203 -6.34 4.38 -27.13
N THR A 204 -5.59 3.45 -27.72
CA THR A 204 -5.82 2.01 -27.54
C THR A 204 -5.60 1.60 -26.08
N PHE A 205 -4.53 2.08 -25.46
CA PHE A 205 -4.23 1.82 -24.06
C PHE A 205 -5.39 2.24 -23.15
N TRP A 206 -5.86 3.49 -23.28
CA TRP A 206 -6.93 4.01 -22.44
C TRP A 206 -8.27 3.32 -22.69
N LEU A 207 -8.62 3.00 -23.94
CA LEU A 207 -9.86 2.26 -24.24
C LEU A 207 -9.88 0.88 -23.57
N VAL A 208 -8.78 0.11 -23.71
CA VAL A 208 -8.66 -1.22 -23.09
C VAL A 208 -8.72 -1.13 -21.57
N MET A 209 -8.01 -0.17 -20.97
CA MET A 209 -7.98 0.03 -19.52
C MET A 209 -9.34 0.48 -18.96
N SER A 210 -10.03 1.39 -19.65
CA SER A 210 -11.37 1.83 -19.24
C SER A 210 -12.39 0.70 -19.34
N PHE A 211 -12.35 -0.11 -20.41
CA PHE A 211 -13.24 -1.25 -20.56
C PHE A 211 -12.98 -2.34 -19.51
N SER A 212 -11.71 -2.68 -19.26
CA SER A 212 -11.34 -3.66 -18.24
C SER A 212 -11.74 -3.18 -16.84
N TYR A 213 -11.55 -1.89 -16.54
CA TYR A 213 -11.98 -1.28 -15.29
C TYR A 213 -13.51 -1.33 -15.12
N ALA A 214 -14.27 -0.95 -16.15
CA ALA A 214 -15.74 -1.03 -16.12
C ALA A 214 -16.23 -2.46 -15.93
N PHE A 215 -15.59 -3.44 -16.58
CA PHE A 215 -15.89 -4.85 -16.41
C PHE A 215 -15.59 -5.35 -14.99
N LEU A 216 -14.45 -4.99 -14.42
CA LEU A 216 -14.10 -5.33 -13.03
C LEU A 216 -15.06 -4.68 -12.03
N LEU A 217 -15.45 -3.42 -12.23
CA LEU A 217 -16.46 -2.75 -11.39
C LEU A 217 -17.81 -3.45 -11.48
N PHE A 218 -18.26 -3.77 -12.69
CA PHE A 218 -19.52 -4.46 -12.89
C PHE A 218 -19.52 -5.83 -12.22
N THR A 219 -18.49 -6.65 -12.46
CA THR A 219 -18.38 -7.99 -11.88
C THR A 219 -18.28 -7.96 -10.36
N THR A 220 -17.48 -7.06 -9.79
CA THR A 220 -17.37 -6.90 -8.32
C THR A 220 -18.68 -6.41 -7.71
N THR A 221 -19.39 -5.50 -8.38
CA THR A 221 -20.71 -5.02 -7.95
C THR A 221 -21.76 -6.14 -8.00
N VAL A 222 -21.79 -6.95 -9.05
CA VAL A 222 -22.68 -8.12 -9.14
C VAL A 222 -22.33 -9.15 -8.05
N LEU A 223 -21.03 -9.42 -7.83
CA LEU A 223 -20.58 -10.32 -6.77
C LEU A 223 -21.01 -9.79 -5.39
N MET A 224 -20.86 -8.50 -5.13
CA MET A 224 -21.29 -7.86 -3.89
C MET A 224 -22.82 -7.85 -3.75
N ALA A 225 -23.59 -7.64 -4.81
CA ALA A 225 -25.05 -7.63 -4.76
C ALA A 225 -25.65 -9.04 -4.60
N ARG A 226 -25.01 -10.07 -5.19
CA ARG A 226 -25.48 -11.46 -5.15
C ARG A 226 -25.02 -12.22 -3.90
N PHE A 227 -23.77 -12.06 -3.48
CA PHE A 227 -23.19 -12.75 -2.32
C PHE A 227 -23.12 -11.87 -1.07
N GLY A 228 -23.33 -10.56 -1.20
CA GLY A 228 -23.41 -9.61 -0.10
C GLY A 228 -24.86 -9.27 0.25
N ILE A 229 -25.69 -10.27 0.56
CA ILE A 229 -26.91 -9.99 1.32
C ILE A 229 -26.47 -9.61 2.74
N TRP A 230 -26.35 -8.30 2.98
CA TRP A 230 -26.26 -7.74 4.32
C TRP A 230 -27.63 -7.91 4.98
N SER A 231 -27.82 -9.00 5.71
CA SER A 231 -28.93 -9.10 6.65
C SER A 231 -28.52 -8.40 7.96
N PHE A 232 -29.02 -7.19 8.17
CA PHE A 232 -28.97 -6.53 9.49
C PHE A 232 -30.09 -6.99 10.44
N CYS A 233 -30.94 -7.93 10.01
CA CYS A 233 -31.95 -8.53 10.87
C CYS A 233 -32.39 -9.88 10.29
N LYS A 234 -32.07 -10.96 11.01
CA LYS A 234 -32.99 -12.06 11.32
C LYS A 234 -32.38 -12.94 12.41
#